data_AF-A0AAV6K5D3-F1
#
_entry.id   AF-A0AAV6K5D3-F1
#
_cell.length_a   1.000
_cell.length_b   1.000
_cell.length_c   1.000
_cell.angle_alpha   90.00
_cell.angle_beta   90.00
_cell.angle_gamma   90.00
#
_symmetry.space_group_name_H-M   'P 1'
#
loop_
_entity.id
_entity.type
_entity.pdbx_description
1 polymer ?
#
loop_
_entity_poly.entity_id
_entity_poly.type
_entity_poly.pdbx_seq_one_letter_code
_entity_poly.pdbx_strand_id
1 'polypeptide(L)'
;MDDDEFNHYSLVNPSTREFRKLSPSPFAFDPSGCVDDYGLGYDSQSDDYKVVSISRSFRSNDNVVSVYALRTNTWKKIESSPYNHWNLGHKSGVFVSGALHWFAGTSTSTVIVALDLADEKFRTVPSLGCVGDNKLSAVDTELTVLGGCLCVSTKWGNRKHLGDEGCR
;
A
#
# COMPACT_ATOMS: atom_id res chain seq x y z
N MET A 1 10.23 23.62 -19.72
CA MET A 1 9.26 22.74 -19.06
C MET A 1 10.13 21.85 -18.21
N ASP A 2 10.14 22.10 -16.91
CA ASP A 2 11.11 21.49 -16.00
C ASP A 2 10.80 20.00 -15.83
N ASP A 3 11.79 19.15 -16.13
CA ASP A 3 11.77 17.68 -16.02
C ASP A 3 11.73 17.17 -14.56
N ASP A 4 11.29 17.97 -13.57
CA ASP A 4 11.53 17.68 -12.14
C ASP A 4 10.27 17.21 -11.36
N GLU A 5 9.25 16.75 -12.08
CA GLU A 5 7.99 16.24 -11.51
C GLU A 5 7.94 14.70 -11.46
N PHE A 6 9.09 14.06 -11.22
CA PHE A 6 9.12 12.63 -10.89
C PHE A 6 8.46 12.40 -9.52
N ASN A 7 7.84 11.22 -9.30
CA ASN A 7 7.26 10.79 -8.02
C ASN A 7 8.34 10.78 -6.90
N HIS A 8 8.55 11.94 -6.30
CA HIS A 8 9.52 12.13 -5.24
C HIS A 8 8.87 11.85 -3.89
N TYR A 9 9.21 10.71 -3.30
CA TYR A 9 8.86 10.42 -1.92
C TYR A 9 9.68 11.33 -0.99
N SER A 10 9.01 11.90 0.01
CA SER A 10 9.66 12.64 1.08
C SER A 10 9.27 12.04 2.42
N LEU A 11 10.25 11.78 3.26
CA LEU A 11 10.05 11.36 4.63
C LEU A 11 10.19 12.57 5.54
N VAL A 12 9.20 12.76 6.39
CA VAL A 12 9.18 13.83 7.38
C VAL A 12 8.93 13.21 8.73
N ASN A 13 9.78 13.50 9.70
CA ASN A 13 9.52 13.23 11.11
C ASN A 13 9.17 14.56 11.79
N PRO A 14 7.88 14.85 12.05
CA PRO A 14 7.47 16.12 12.63
C PRO A 14 8.00 16.33 14.06
N SER A 15 8.22 15.25 14.81
CA SER A 15 8.70 15.29 16.20
C SER A 15 10.18 15.66 16.28
N THR A 16 11.01 15.14 15.37
CA THR A 16 12.44 15.47 15.29
C THR A 16 12.74 16.64 14.34
N ARG A 17 11.77 17.04 13.52
CA ARG A 17 11.89 18.02 12.42
C ARG A 17 12.89 17.59 11.34
N GLU A 18 13.15 16.29 11.23
CA GLU A 18 13.98 15.75 10.18
C GLU A 18 13.18 15.62 8.88
N PHE A 19 13.82 16.01 7.79
CA PHE A 19 13.29 15.90 6.43
C PHE A 19 14.30 15.13 5.58
N ARG A 20 13.80 14.20 4.77
CA ARG A 20 14.60 13.46 3.80
C ARG A 20 13.84 13.30 2.49
N LYS A 21 14.39 13.86 1.41
CA LYS A 21 13.95 13.57 0.04
C LYS A 21 14.56 12.23 -0.39
N LEU A 22 13.73 11.33 -0.90
CA LEU A 22 14.19 10.05 -1.45
C LEU A 22 14.48 10.23 -2.94
N SER A 23 15.52 9.56 -3.42
CA SER A 23 15.73 9.41 -4.86
C SER A 23 14.57 8.59 -5.45
N PRO A 24 14.13 8.87 -6.68
CA PRO A 24 13.20 7.99 -7.39
C PRO A 24 13.76 6.57 -7.46
N SER A 25 12.89 5.56 -7.44
CA SER A 25 13.33 4.18 -7.70
C SER A 25 13.86 4.09 -9.13
N PRO A 26 15.09 3.60 -9.35
CA PRO A 26 15.63 3.42 -10.70
C PRO A 26 14.94 2.28 -11.47
N PHE A 27 14.06 1.52 -10.81
CA PHE A 27 13.32 0.40 -11.39
C PHE A 27 11.88 0.76 -11.76
N ALA A 28 11.39 1.92 -11.33
CA ALA A 28 10.03 2.36 -11.61
C ALA A 28 9.81 2.57 -13.11
N PHE A 29 8.55 2.51 -13.53
CA PHE A 29 8.19 2.89 -14.89
C PHE A 29 8.31 4.41 -15.07
N ASP A 30 8.26 4.85 -16.33
CA ASP A 30 8.20 6.26 -16.65
C ASP A 30 6.95 6.92 -16.03
N PRO A 31 7.08 8.03 -15.27
CA PRO A 31 5.96 8.68 -14.59
C PRO A 31 4.80 9.07 -15.51
N SER A 32 5.10 9.41 -16.78
CA SER A 32 4.07 9.79 -17.75
C SER A 32 3.11 8.63 -18.10
N GLY A 33 3.51 7.40 -17.76
CA GLY A 33 2.79 6.18 -18.04
C GLY A 33 2.50 5.32 -16.82
N CYS A 34 2.68 5.83 -15.60
CA CYS A 34 2.54 5.01 -14.39
C CYS A 34 1.86 5.72 -13.22
N VAL A 35 1.34 4.92 -12.28
CA VAL A 35 0.93 5.38 -10.95
C VAL A 35 1.63 4.51 -9.92
N ASP A 36 2.13 5.16 -8.88
CA ASP A 36 2.75 4.48 -7.76
C ASP A 36 1.82 4.44 -6.54
N ASP A 37 1.71 3.27 -5.93
CA ASP A 37 1.31 3.16 -4.53
C ASP A 37 2.58 3.03 -3.66
N TYR A 38 2.51 3.46 -2.40
CA TYR A 38 3.66 3.36 -1.50
C TYR A 38 3.25 3.08 -0.06
N GLY A 39 4.19 2.66 0.77
CA GLY A 39 4.01 2.49 2.20
C GLY A 39 5.34 2.57 2.94
N LEU A 40 5.31 3.05 4.19
CA LEU A 40 6.46 3.13 5.09
C LEU A 40 6.23 2.20 6.27
N GLY A 41 7.22 1.37 6.59
CA GLY A 41 7.17 0.50 7.76
C GLY A 41 8.55 0.23 8.35
N TYR A 42 8.57 -0.35 9.54
CA TYR A 42 9.80 -0.72 10.24
C TYR A 42 10.01 -2.23 10.13
N ASP A 43 11.20 -2.64 9.69
CA ASP A 43 11.64 -4.02 9.69
C ASP A 43 12.52 -4.28 10.91
N SER A 44 11.97 -4.97 11.90
CA SER A 44 12.69 -5.30 13.13
C SER A 44 13.83 -6.30 12.94
N GLN A 45 13.83 -7.09 11.85
CA GLN A 45 14.91 -8.05 11.60
C GLN A 45 16.18 -7.35 11.12
N SER A 46 16.03 -6.35 10.24
CA SER A 46 17.18 -5.55 9.76
C SER A 46 17.45 -4.29 10.58
N ASP A 47 16.56 -3.94 11.52
CA ASP A 47 16.56 -2.71 12.30
C ASP A 47 16.63 -1.48 11.38
N ASP A 48 15.67 -1.40 10.45
CA ASP A 48 15.62 -0.33 9.46
C ASP A 48 14.18 0.08 9.12
N TYR A 49 14.02 1.33 8.74
CA TYR A 49 12.79 1.80 8.10
C TYR A 49 12.87 1.53 6.61
N LYS A 50 11.82 0.94 6.07
CA LYS A 50 11.71 0.60 4.64
C LYS A 50 10.55 1.34 4.02
N VAL A 51 10.79 1.90 2.82
CA VAL A 51 9.74 2.43 1.96
C VAL A 51 9.52 1.44 0.83
N VAL A 52 8.29 0.99 0.67
CA VAL A 52 7.88 0.16 -0.47
C VAL A 52 7.18 1.07 -1.48
N SER A 53 7.57 0.95 -2.74
CA SER A 53 6.93 1.59 -3.88
C SER A 53 6.47 0.51 -4.86
N ILE A 54 5.23 0.60 -5.31
CA ILE A 54 4.60 -0.28 -6.30
C ILE A 54 4.27 0.57 -7.52
N SER A 55 5.18 0.57 -8.49
CA SER A 55 5.02 1.30 -9.74
C SER A 55 4.28 0.45 -10.76
N ARG A 56 3.25 1.00 -11.40
CA ARG A 56 2.36 0.25 -12.30
C ARG A 56 2.24 0.90 -13.65
N SER A 57 2.36 0.10 -14.70
CA SER A 57 2.16 0.56 -16.07
C SER A 57 0.67 0.84 -16.36
N PHE A 58 0.35 1.95 -17.00
CA PHE A 58 -0.99 2.17 -17.58
C PHE A 58 -1.20 1.38 -18.88
N ARG A 59 -0.13 0.87 -19.48
CA ARG A 59 -0.14 0.21 -20.79
C ARG A 59 -0.19 -1.30 -20.71
N SER A 60 0.02 -1.88 -19.52
CA SER A 60 0.01 -3.32 -19.27
C SER A 60 -0.44 -3.59 -17.84
N ASN A 61 -0.66 -4.86 -17.51
CA ASN A 61 -0.94 -5.28 -16.13
C ASN A 61 0.34 -5.47 -15.29
N ASP A 62 1.48 -4.97 -15.79
CA ASP A 62 2.77 -5.14 -15.12
C ASP A 62 2.94 -4.14 -13.98
N ASN A 63 3.60 -4.61 -12.92
CA ASN A 63 4.03 -3.78 -11.82
C ASN A 63 5.49 -4.06 -11.45
N VAL A 64 6.17 -3.04 -10.95
CA VAL A 64 7.49 -3.15 -10.34
C VAL A 64 7.38 -2.77 -8.88
N VAL A 65 7.82 -3.69 -8.02
CA VAL A 65 7.90 -3.43 -6.59
C VAL A 65 9.34 -3.17 -6.21
N SER A 66 9.57 -2.03 -5.56
CA SER A 66 10.88 -1.59 -5.09
C SER A 66 10.82 -1.32 -3.60
N VAL A 67 11.86 -1.75 -2.89
CA VAL A 67 12.05 -1.51 -1.46
C VAL A 67 13.26 -0.62 -1.27
N TYR A 68 13.07 0.52 -0.62
CA TYR A 68 14.11 1.44 -0.21
C TYR A 68 14.45 1.19 1.25
N ALA A 69 15.73 0.96 1.53
CA ALA A 69 16.27 0.82 2.87
C ALA A 69 16.84 2.16 3.34
N LEU A 70 16.30 2.71 4.44
CA LEU A 70 16.65 4.05 4.93
C LEU A 70 18.09 4.13 5.44
N ARG A 71 18.60 3.04 6.03
CA ARG A 71 19.96 2.96 6.57
C ARG A 71 21.02 2.99 5.47
N THR A 72 20.81 2.25 4.39
CA THR A 72 21.79 2.16 3.28
C THR A 72 21.54 3.18 2.19
N ASN A 73 20.40 3.88 2.20
CA ASN A 73 20.00 4.84 1.17
C ASN A 73 19.97 4.21 -0.24
N THR A 74 19.47 2.98 -0.35
CA THR A 74 19.46 2.22 -1.61
C THR A 74 18.10 1.61 -1.89
N TRP A 75 17.74 1.61 -3.17
CA TRP A 75 16.61 0.86 -3.70
C TRP A 75 17.03 -0.56 -4.08
N LYS A 76 16.14 -1.51 -3.83
CA LYS A 76 16.22 -2.90 -4.29
C LYS A 76 14.92 -3.25 -5.00
N LYS A 77 15.02 -3.89 -6.16
CA LYS A 77 13.87 -4.51 -6.83
C LYS A 77 13.57 -5.87 -6.20
N ILE A 78 12.30 -6.13 -5.92
CA ILE A 78 11.82 -7.44 -5.45
C ILE A 78 10.84 -8.05 -6.46
N GLU A 79 10.29 -9.22 -6.14
CA GLU A 79 9.27 -9.86 -6.97
C GLU A 79 8.06 -8.94 -7.14
N SER A 80 7.51 -8.92 -8.36
CA SER A 80 6.29 -8.17 -8.66
C SER A 80 5.11 -8.71 -7.84
N SER A 81 4.19 -7.82 -7.49
CA SER A 81 2.94 -8.21 -6.84
C SER A 81 2.10 -9.07 -7.80
N PRO A 82 1.58 -10.22 -7.36
CA PRO A 82 0.62 -11.00 -8.15
C PRO A 82 -0.80 -10.42 -8.10
N TYR A 83 -1.01 -9.33 -7.36
CA TYR A 83 -2.31 -8.68 -7.17
C TYR A 83 -2.41 -7.37 -7.95
N ASN A 84 -3.64 -7.02 -8.33
CA ASN A 84 -3.94 -5.78 -9.03
C ASN A 84 -4.19 -4.65 -8.03
N HIS A 85 -3.26 -3.70 -7.90
CA HIS A 85 -3.45 -2.58 -6.97
C HIS A 85 -4.34 -1.44 -7.51
N TRP A 86 -5.01 -1.61 -8.67
CA TRP A 86 -5.72 -0.54 -9.40
C TRP A 86 -6.66 0.30 -8.52
N ASN A 87 -6.34 1.58 -8.47
CA ASN A 87 -7.08 2.73 -7.97
C ASN A 87 -8.33 2.49 -7.09
N LEU A 88 -8.09 1.97 -5.89
CA LEU A 88 -9.04 1.98 -4.78
C LEU A 88 -8.87 3.25 -3.92
N GLY A 89 -8.52 4.38 -4.55
CA GLY A 89 -8.43 5.70 -3.92
C GLY A 89 -7.04 6.15 -3.44
N HIS A 90 -5.96 5.74 -4.13
CA HIS A 90 -4.56 6.16 -3.84
C HIS A 90 -4.21 6.19 -2.34
N LYS A 91 -4.44 5.08 -1.63
CA LYS A 91 -4.20 5.01 -0.18
C LYS A 91 -2.82 4.42 0.09
N SER A 92 -2.02 5.14 0.88
CA SER A 92 -0.74 4.63 1.36
C SER A 92 -0.93 3.32 2.13
N GLY A 93 0.05 2.42 2.01
CA GLY A 93 0.06 1.15 2.71
C GLY A 93 0.11 1.34 4.22
N VAL A 94 -0.67 0.54 4.92
CA VAL A 94 -0.79 0.60 6.39
C VAL A 94 0.16 -0.41 7.03
N PHE A 95 1.08 0.07 7.84
CA PHE A 95 2.05 -0.77 8.54
C PHE A 95 1.49 -1.29 9.87
N VAL A 96 1.46 -2.61 10.03
CA VAL A 96 1.13 -3.28 11.29
C VAL A 96 1.72 -4.68 11.32
N SER A 97 2.19 -5.13 12.49
CA SER A 97 2.73 -6.49 12.69
C SER A 97 3.82 -6.90 11.67
N GLY A 98 4.75 -5.99 11.34
CA GLY A 98 5.88 -6.28 10.46
C GLY A 98 5.57 -6.26 8.96
N ALA A 99 4.33 -5.97 8.58
CA ALA A 99 3.91 -5.96 7.18
C ALA A 99 3.17 -4.67 6.79
N LEU A 100 3.28 -4.29 5.52
CA LEU A 100 2.47 -3.25 4.90
C LEU A 100 1.23 -3.84 4.26
N HIS A 101 0.09 -3.18 4.42
CA HIS A 101 -1.21 -3.68 3.97
C HIS A 101 -1.89 -2.70 3.01
N TRP A 102 -2.47 -3.26 1.94
CA TRP A 102 -3.26 -2.51 0.95
C TRP A 102 -4.53 -3.27 0.61
N PHE A 103 -5.52 -2.54 0.11
CA PHE A 103 -6.55 -3.16 -0.70
C PHE A 103 -6.01 -3.43 -2.10
N ALA A 104 -6.27 -4.61 -2.63
CA ALA A 104 -5.93 -4.98 -4.00
C ALA A 104 -7.06 -5.83 -4.63
N GLY A 105 -7.13 -5.84 -5.94
CA GLY A 105 -8.00 -6.68 -6.74
C GLY A 105 -7.37 -8.03 -7.10
N THR A 106 -8.25 -9.02 -7.20
CA THR A 106 -8.01 -10.31 -7.85
C THR A 106 -8.87 -10.40 -9.12
N SER A 107 -8.86 -11.55 -9.80
CA SER A 107 -9.77 -11.79 -10.94
C SER A 107 -11.25 -11.80 -10.57
N THR A 108 -11.59 -11.96 -9.28
CA THR A 108 -12.99 -12.20 -8.84
C THR A 108 -13.46 -11.29 -7.71
N SER A 109 -12.55 -10.65 -6.98
CA SER A 109 -12.89 -9.90 -5.76
C SER A 109 -11.81 -8.90 -5.35
N THR A 110 -12.17 -7.97 -4.47
CA THR A 110 -11.21 -7.15 -3.71
C THR A 110 -10.78 -7.89 -2.45
N VAL A 111 -9.48 -7.89 -2.18
CA VAL A 111 -8.84 -8.53 -1.02
C VAL A 111 -7.93 -7.55 -0.29
N ILE A 112 -7.56 -7.88 0.94
CA ILE A 112 -6.46 -7.21 1.63
C ILE A 112 -5.20 -8.02 1.38
N VAL A 113 -4.14 -7.36 0.94
CA VAL A 113 -2.83 -7.96 0.71
C VAL A 113 -1.83 -7.37 1.67
N ALA A 114 -0.90 -8.20 2.12
CA ALA A 114 0.20 -7.83 2.99
C ALA A 114 1.52 -8.08 2.27
N LEU A 115 2.48 -7.17 2.40
CA LEU A 115 3.89 -7.40 2.09
C LEU A 115 4.65 -7.48 3.40
N ASP A 116 5.20 -8.65 3.71
CA ASP A 116 6.11 -8.82 4.84
C ASP A 116 7.42 -8.09 4.56
N LEU A 117 7.86 -7.21 5.47
CA LEU A 117 9.07 -6.41 5.23
C LEU A 117 10.37 -7.17 5.48
N ALA A 118 10.33 -8.25 6.25
CA ALA A 118 11.51 -9.06 6.52
C ALA A 118 11.72 -10.06 5.38
N ASP A 119 10.66 -10.76 4.98
CA ASP A 119 10.72 -11.76 3.91
C ASP A 119 10.58 -11.17 2.50
N GLU A 120 10.13 -9.90 2.40
CA GLU A 120 9.86 -9.20 1.15
C GLU A 120 8.89 -9.96 0.23
N LYS A 121 7.91 -10.63 0.84
CA LYS A 121 6.92 -11.48 0.15
C LYS A 121 5.49 -11.02 0.38
N PHE A 122 4.71 -11.06 -0.69
CA PHE A 122 3.28 -10.80 -0.62
C PHE A 122 2.50 -12.02 -0.13
N ARG A 123 1.43 -11.77 0.64
CA ARG A 123 0.42 -12.75 1.02
C ARG A 123 -0.96 -12.11 1.09
N THR A 124 -2.00 -12.90 0.85
CA THR A 124 -3.37 -12.48 1.13
C THR A 124 -3.63 -12.54 2.63
N VAL A 125 -4.29 -11.52 3.18
CA VAL A 125 -4.84 -11.59 4.53
C VAL A 125 -6.18 -12.34 4.45
N PRO A 126 -6.39 -13.40 5.26
CA PRO A 126 -7.66 -14.13 5.26
C PRO A 126 -8.84 -13.18 5.41
N SER A 127 -9.87 -13.36 4.58
CA SER A 127 -11.10 -12.56 4.68
C SER A 127 -11.70 -12.72 6.07
N LEU A 128 -12.05 -11.61 6.71
CA LEU A 128 -12.64 -11.58 8.05
C LEU A 128 -14.07 -12.18 8.11
N GLY A 129 -14.57 -12.82 7.04
CA GLY A 129 -15.96 -13.26 6.92
C GLY A 129 -16.95 -12.11 6.73
N CYS A 130 -16.63 -10.90 7.20
CA CYS A 130 -17.38 -9.66 6.98
C CYS A 130 -17.12 -9.04 5.59
N VAL A 131 -15.97 -9.34 4.98
CA VAL A 131 -15.55 -8.85 3.66
C VAL A 131 -15.97 -9.88 2.61
N GLY A 132 -17.25 -10.22 2.65
CA GLY A 132 -17.87 -11.29 1.89
C GLY A 132 -19.25 -10.83 1.48
N ASP A 133 -19.28 -9.82 0.63
CA ASP A 133 -20.40 -9.42 -0.21
C ASP A 133 -19.90 -8.20 -0.99
N ASN A 134 -20.39 -8.00 -2.22
CA ASN A 134 -20.10 -6.83 -3.06
C ASN A 134 -20.59 -5.48 -2.47
N LYS A 135 -20.59 -5.32 -1.14
CA LYS A 135 -21.10 -4.19 -0.37
C LYS A 135 -20.02 -3.20 0.07
N LEU A 136 -18.76 -3.61 0.13
CA LEU A 136 -17.66 -2.72 0.51
C LEU A 136 -17.04 -2.09 -0.74
N SER A 137 -17.44 -0.85 -1.00
CA SER A 137 -16.75 0.01 -1.95
C SER A 137 -15.36 0.33 -1.36
N ALA A 138 -14.29 -0.01 -2.08
CA ALA A 138 -12.93 0.29 -1.63
C ALA A 138 -12.66 1.81 -1.62
N VAL A 139 -13.46 2.59 -2.36
CA VAL A 139 -13.43 4.05 -2.33
C VAL A 139 -13.87 4.56 -0.95
N ASP A 140 -14.95 4.00 -0.40
CA ASP A 140 -15.53 4.38 0.89
C ASP A 140 -14.87 3.67 2.08
N THR A 141 -13.92 2.77 1.82
CA THR A 141 -13.30 1.92 2.85
C THR A 141 -11.82 2.23 3.00
N GLU A 142 -11.35 2.46 4.23
CA GLU A 142 -9.98 2.77 4.58
C GLU A 142 -9.41 1.65 5.46
N LEU A 143 -8.14 1.29 5.22
CA LEU A 143 -7.36 0.51 6.18
C LEU A 143 -6.79 1.45 7.23
N THR A 144 -6.77 1.00 8.48
CA THR A 144 -6.20 1.76 9.59
C THR A 144 -5.63 0.81 10.65
N VAL A 145 -4.96 1.36 11.66
CA VAL A 145 -4.47 0.62 12.82
C VAL A 145 -5.15 1.15 14.08
N LEU A 146 -5.80 0.25 14.82
CA LEU A 146 -6.38 0.54 16.12
C LEU A 146 -5.83 -0.47 17.14
N GLY A 147 -5.21 0.03 18.21
CA GLY A 147 -4.67 -0.85 19.27
C GLY A 147 -3.60 -1.84 18.78
N GLY A 148 -2.89 -1.54 17.68
CA GLY A 148 -1.92 -2.45 17.08
C GLY A 148 -2.53 -3.54 16.19
N CYS A 149 -3.83 -3.48 15.91
CA CYS A 149 -4.51 -4.39 15.01
C CYS A 149 -4.88 -3.71 13.69
N LEU A 150 -4.78 -4.45 12.58
CA LEU A 150 -5.31 -3.99 11.30
C LEU A 150 -6.83 -3.86 11.40
N CYS A 151 -7.36 -2.72 10.98
CA CYS A 151 -8.78 -2.43 11.02
C CYS A 151 -9.27 -1.89 9.68
N VAL A 152 -10.55 -2.13 9.41
CA VAL A 152 -11.25 -1.63 8.23
C VAL A 152 -12.31 -0.65 8.71
N SER A 153 -12.29 0.57 8.19
CA SER A 153 -13.33 1.57 8.46
C SER A 153 -14.02 1.98 7.17
N THR A 154 -15.35 2.08 7.19
CA THR A 154 -16.14 2.46 6.01
C THR A 154 -16.93 3.73 6.28
N LYS A 155 -16.94 4.65 5.32
CA LYS A 155 -17.82 5.83 5.34
C LYS A 155 -19.22 5.41 4.89
N TRP A 156 -20.19 5.52 5.79
CA TRP A 156 -21.58 5.28 5.42
C TRP A 156 -22.14 6.53 4.71
N GLY A 157 -22.38 6.44 3.40
CA GLY A 157 -23.16 7.46 2.70
C GLY A 157 -24.64 7.37 3.07
N ASN A 158 -25.38 8.48 2.98
CA ASN A 158 -26.85 8.53 3.15
C ASN A 158 -27.61 7.77 2.04
N ARG A 159 -27.35 6.47 1.85
CA ARG A 159 -28.23 5.58 1.09
C ARG A 159 -29.08 4.80 2.08
N LYS A 160 -30.37 5.12 2.09
CA LYS A 160 -31.39 4.38 2.86
C LYS A 160 -31.41 2.91 2.41
N HIS A 161 -31.39 2.03 3.41
CA HIS A 161 -31.84 0.63 3.43
C HIS A 161 -30.97 -0.43 2.71
N LEU A 162 -30.32 -1.31 3.48
CA LEU A 162 -30.85 -2.64 3.85
C LEU A 162 -29.87 -3.39 4.77
N GLY A 163 -30.39 -3.83 5.93
CA GLY A 163 -29.88 -4.97 6.71
C GLY A 163 -28.68 -4.72 7.62
N ASP A 164 -28.95 -4.36 8.88
CA ASP A 164 -28.02 -4.59 9.99
C ASP A 164 -27.84 -6.11 10.15
N GLU A 165 -26.70 -6.63 9.72
CA GLU A 165 -26.11 -7.81 10.34
C GLU A 165 -24.67 -7.46 10.72
N GLY A 166 -24.51 -7.05 11.98
CA GLY A 166 -23.20 -6.80 12.57
C GLY A 166 -22.38 -8.08 12.62
N CYS A 167 -21.09 -7.98 12.30
CA CYS A 167 -20.13 -9.05 12.59
C CYS A 167 -20.08 -9.26 14.11
N ARG A 168 -20.41 -10.47 14.56
CA ARG A 168 -20.21 -10.95 15.94
C ARG A 168 -18.74 -11.24 16.21
#